data_AF-A0A7C4M4Q2-F1
#
_entry.id   AF-A0A7C4M4Q2-F1
#
_cell.length_a   1.000
_cell.length_b   1.000
_cell.length_c   1.000
_cell.angle_alpha   90.00
_cell.angle_beta   90.00
_cell.angle_gamma   90.00
#
_symmetry.space_group_name_H-M   'P 1'
#
loop_
_entity.id
_entity.type
_entity.pdbx_description
1 polymer ?
#
loop_
_entity_poly.entity_id
_entity_poly.type
_entity_poly.pdbx_seq_one_letter_code
_entity_poly.pdbx_strand_id
1 'polypeptide(L)'
;MKLRTIVSGVSIAALFVALALLSNALITLGTQPITQPGIEEQETNLQSPKTTLTVVGYGLVRYSPDVVSVSFTMIGQGASAEEALTRCSEKTIAVINLLKSLGISEEDMKTSYFYVYPVYDWEAKPPKIIGYEAQYSLNVIVRDISTAGKVIDNAVKAGADRIDGITFTLSSGKENELKMEAVKAAVEDARAKASIIAKTLGLKILSIESISLSSTEAPTPIPIYKEQVTTAPIPILPSQGEITATVTIVYILGAET
;
A
#
# COMPACT_ATOMS: atom_id res chain seq x y z
N MET A 1 -14.58 66.67 6.14
CA MET A 1 -13.25 66.95 6.73
C MET A 1 -12.19 66.49 5.74
N LYS A 2 -11.78 67.37 4.80
CA LYS A 2 -10.38 67.82 4.56
C LYS A 2 -9.36 66.65 4.53
N LEU A 3 -8.99 66.09 3.38
CA LEU A 3 -8.06 66.57 2.33
C LEU A 3 -6.61 66.77 2.81
N ARG A 4 -5.66 66.03 2.20
CA ARG A 4 -4.25 66.40 1.88
C ARG A 4 -3.51 65.21 1.22
N THR A 5 -3.27 65.13 -0.10
CA THR A 5 -2.23 65.78 -0.99
C THR A 5 -0.81 65.25 -0.69
N ILE A 6 0.01 64.73 -1.63
CA ILE A 6 0.90 65.40 -2.63
C ILE A 6 1.56 64.27 -3.50
N VAL A 7 1.40 64.18 -4.84
CA VAL A 7 2.23 64.74 -5.97
C VAL A 7 3.62 64.06 -6.06
N SER A 8 4.19 63.58 -7.19
CA SER A 8 4.30 64.08 -8.58
C SER A 8 4.91 62.99 -9.48
N GLY A 9 4.63 63.03 -10.79
CA GLY A 9 5.42 62.31 -11.80
C GLY A 9 4.82 62.30 -13.20
N VAL A 10 4.59 63.49 -13.78
CA VAL A 10 4.09 63.70 -15.14
C VAL A 10 5.25 63.66 -16.16
N SER A 11 5.05 63.02 -17.32
CA SER A 11 5.41 63.52 -18.67
C SER A 11 4.98 62.46 -19.71
N ILE A 12 3.86 62.61 -20.43
CA ILE A 12 3.55 63.53 -21.55
C ILE A 12 4.14 63.04 -22.89
N ALA A 13 3.22 62.85 -23.84
CA ALA A 13 3.29 63.11 -25.29
C ALA A 13 2.64 61.93 -26.04
N ALA A 14 1.69 62.06 -26.96
CA ALA A 14 1.13 63.21 -27.69
C ALA A 14 -0.20 62.70 -28.32
N LEU A 15 -1.33 63.42 -28.16
CA LEU A 15 -1.87 64.44 -29.08
C LEU A 15 -2.89 63.81 -30.09
N PHE A 16 -4.21 63.93 -29.87
CA PHE A 16 -5.15 64.96 -30.43
C PHE A 16 -5.25 64.87 -31.98
N VAL A 17 -6.36 65.03 -32.72
CA VAL A 17 -7.77 65.41 -32.51
C VAL A 17 -8.50 65.29 -33.88
N ALA A 18 -9.84 65.34 -33.88
CA ALA A 18 -10.79 65.84 -34.91
C ALA A 18 -11.82 64.76 -35.33
N LEU A 19 -13.10 64.78 -34.95
CA LEU A 19 -14.16 65.81 -34.96
C LEU A 19 -14.57 66.27 -36.38
N ALA A 20 -15.68 65.74 -36.91
CA ALA A 20 -16.89 66.50 -37.27
C ALA A 20 -17.79 65.78 -38.32
N LEU A 21 -19.03 65.49 -37.89
CA LEU A 21 -20.34 65.78 -38.51
C LEU A 21 -20.65 65.46 -40.00
N LEU A 22 -21.66 64.59 -40.16
CA LEU A 22 -22.85 64.66 -41.06
C LEU A 22 -22.69 65.16 -42.52
N SER A 23 -22.92 64.27 -43.49
CA SER A 23 -24.07 64.36 -44.43
C SER A 23 -24.06 63.27 -45.53
N ASN A 24 -25.26 62.75 -45.80
CA ASN A 24 -25.86 62.31 -47.07
C ASN A 24 -25.08 61.50 -48.14
N ALA A 25 -25.63 60.31 -48.36
CA ALA A 25 -26.19 59.83 -49.64
C ALA A 25 -25.29 59.13 -50.71
N LEU A 26 -25.86 57.99 -51.15
CA LEU A 26 -25.83 57.39 -52.50
C LEU A 26 -24.56 56.67 -53.01
N ILE A 27 -24.62 55.34 -52.88
CA ILE A 27 -24.29 54.25 -53.83
C ILE A 27 -23.34 54.59 -55.00
N THR A 28 -22.15 53.95 -55.01
CA THR A 28 -21.52 53.44 -56.24
C THR A 28 -20.95 52.03 -56.01
N LEU A 29 -21.24 51.13 -56.95
CA LEU A 29 -20.79 49.75 -57.01
C LEU A 29 -19.26 49.68 -57.17
N GLY A 30 -18.59 48.98 -56.26
CA GLY A 30 -17.21 48.51 -56.43
C GLY A 30 -17.11 47.06 -56.01
N THR A 31 -17.06 46.13 -56.97
CA THR A 31 -16.80 44.71 -56.73
C THR A 31 -15.33 44.51 -56.37
N GLN A 32 -15.03 44.38 -55.08
CA GLN A 32 -13.75 43.85 -54.61
C GLN A 32 -13.88 42.32 -54.55
N PRO A 33 -12.95 41.54 -55.14
CA PRO A 33 -12.96 40.09 -54.99
C PRO A 33 -12.78 39.75 -53.51
N ILE A 34 -13.77 39.03 -52.96
CA ILE A 34 -13.73 38.52 -51.60
C ILE A 34 -12.69 37.39 -51.60
N THR A 35 -11.49 37.67 -51.11
CA THR A 35 -10.54 36.62 -50.75
C THR A 35 -11.18 35.81 -49.63
N GLN A 36 -11.75 34.67 -49.99
CA GLN A 36 -12.36 33.74 -49.04
C GLN A 36 -11.24 33.17 -48.17
N PRO A 37 -11.26 33.33 -46.83
CA PRO A 37 -10.32 32.65 -45.96
C PRO A 37 -10.48 31.14 -46.19
N GLY A 38 -9.37 30.49 -46.52
CA GLY A 38 -9.33 29.06 -46.79
C GLY A 38 -9.93 28.28 -45.63
N ILE A 39 -10.79 27.34 -45.95
CA ILE A 39 -11.15 26.27 -45.04
C ILE A 39 -9.87 25.45 -44.89
N GLU A 40 -9.16 25.66 -43.78
CA GLU A 40 -8.20 24.67 -43.30
C GLU A 40 -9.02 23.39 -43.06
N GLU A 41 -8.79 22.38 -43.89
CA GLU A 41 -9.27 21.03 -43.63
C GLU A 41 -8.65 20.58 -42.30
N GLN A 42 -9.38 20.77 -41.21
CA GLN A 42 -9.14 20.01 -40.00
C GLN A 42 -9.37 18.55 -40.36
N GLU A 43 -8.28 17.83 -40.64
CA GLU A 43 -8.27 16.37 -40.71
C GLU A 43 -8.91 15.84 -39.42
N THR A 44 -10.20 15.56 -39.52
CA THR A 44 -10.93 14.89 -38.47
C THR A 44 -10.38 13.48 -38.50
N ASN A 45 -9.48 13.17 -37.56
CA ASN A 45 -8.94 11.83 -37.38
C ASN A 45 -10.12 10.91 -37.00
N LEU A 46 -10.83 10.42 -38.02
CA LEU A 46 -11.90 9.44 -37.89
C LEU A 46 -11.22 8.08 -37.67
N GLN A 47 -10.61 7.91 -36.51
CA GLN A 47 -10.25 6.58 -36.02
C GLN A 47 -11.54 5.76 -35.97
N SER A 48 -11.64 4.78 -36.85
CA SER A 48 -12.77 3.83 -36.87
C SER A 48 -12.96 3.27 -35.46
N PRO A 49 -14.20 3.10 -34.98
CA PRO A 49 -14.44 2.58 -33.64
C PRO A 49 -13.79 1.21 -33.50
N LYS A 50 -12.76 1.13 -32.65
CA LYS A 50 -12.06 -0.13 -32.37
C LYS A 50 -12.99 -1.03 -31.57
N THR A 51 -13.14 -2.27 -31.99
CA THR A 51 -13.80 -3.29 -31.16
C THR A 51 -12.83 -3.70 -30.07
N THR A 52 -13.20 -3.50 -28.82
CA THR A 52 -12.36 -3.86 -27.66
C THR A 52 -13.00 -4.95 -26.83
N LEU A 53 -12.16 -5.75 -26.17
CA LEU A 53 -12.55 -6.79 -25.23
C LEU A 53 -11.81 -6.57 -23.91
N THR A 54 -12.55 -6.24 -22.86
CA THR A 54 -12.02 -6.14 -21.50
C THR A 54 -12.20 -7.46 -20.78
N VAL A 55 -11.11 -8.04 -20.27
CA VAL A 55 -11.11 -9.31 -19.53
C VAL A 55 -10.44 -9.12 -18.18
N VAL A 56 -11.06 -9.70 -17.15
CA VAL A 56 -10.47 -9.83 -15.81
C VAL A 56 -9.97 -11.25 -15.62
N GLY A 57 -8.68 -11.38 -15.34
CA GLY A 57 -8.01 -12.61 -14.97
C GLY A 57 -7.74 -12.68 -13.46
N TYR A 58 -7.87 -13.88 -12.91
CA TYR A 58 -7.64 -14.16 -11.49
C TYR A 58 -6.55 -15.21 -11.34
N GLY A 59 -5.56 -14.92 -10.50
CA GLY A 59 -4.52 -15.84 -10.11
C GLY A 59 -4.60 -16.11 -8.62
N LEU A 60 -4.44 -17.37 -8.24
CA LEU A 60 -4.47 -17.83 -6.85
C LEU A 60 -3.39 -18.85 -6.63
N VAL A 61 -2.56 -18.64 -5.60
CA VAL A 61 -1.51 -19.56 -5.19
C VAL A 61 -1.70 -19.89 -3.73
N ARG A 62 -1.78 -21.20 -3.43
CA ARG A 62 -1.84 -21.71 -2.06
C ARG A 62 -0.44 -21.97 -1.54
N TYR A 63 -0.21 -21.67 -0.28
CA TYR A 63 1.08 -21.91 0.34
C TYR A 63 0.93 -22.40 1.78
N SER A 64 1.99 -23.08 2.25
CA SER A 64 2.19 -23.35 3.66
C SER A 64 3.24 -22.37 4.20
N PRO A 65 2.97 -21.68 5.32
CA PRO A 65 3.94 -20.81 5.99
C PRO A 65 5.26 -21.54 6.22
N ASP A 66 6.37 -20.83 6.03
CA ASP A 66 7.73 -21.34 6.26
C ASP A 66 8.44 -20.65 7.42
N VAL A 67 7.87 -19.57 7.96
CA VAL A 67 8.40 -18.89 9.15
C VAL A 67 7.27 -18.56 10.12
N VAL A 68 7.63 -18.33 11.39
CA VAL A 68 6.72 -17.80 12.41
C VAL A 68 7.27 -16.51 12.98
N SER A 69 6.41 -15.51 13.11
CA SER A 69 6.68 -14.24 13.76
C SER A 69 6.07 -14.27 15.15
N VAL A 70 6.87 -13.96 16.17
CA VAL A 70 6.44 -13.93 17.58
C VAL A 70 6.75 -12.55 18.16
N SER A 71 5.78 -11.95 18.83
CA SER A 71 5.96 -10.68 19.52
C SER A 71 6.10 -10.88 21.02
N PHE A 72 7.26 -10.55 21.57
CA PHE A 72 7.55 -10.58 22.99
C PHE A 72 7.55 -9.18 23.58
N THR A 73 6.92 -9.00 24.74
CA THR A 73 6.97 -7.74 25.47
C THR A 73 7.64 -7.92 26.82
N MET A 74 8.66 -7.10 27.07
CA MET A 74 9.38 -6.99 28.34
C MET A 74 8.88 -5.76 29.08
N ILE A 75 8.58 -5.91 30.37
CA ILE A 75 8.02 -4.89 31.23
C ILE A 75 8.96 -4.64 32.41
N GLY A 76 9.39 -3.39 32.57
CA GLY A 76 10.08 -2.91 33.77
C GLY A 76 9.20 -1.96 34.54
N GLN A 77 9.13 -2.12 35.86
CA GLN A 77 8.38 -1.23 36.75
C GLN A 77 9.33 -0.63 37.78
N GLY A 78 9.10 0.61 38.20
CA GLY A 78 9.94 1.31 39.17
C GLY A 78 9.25 2.48 39.84
N ALA A 79 9.82 2.97 40.94
CA ALA A 79 9.34 4.19 41.60
C ALA A 79 9.64 5.45 40.76
N SER A 80 10.66 5.38 39.89
CA SER A 80 10.97 6.40 38.89
C SER A 80 10.94 5.82 37.46
N ALA A 81 10.81 6.70 36.47
CA ALA A 81 10.91 6.31 35.06
C ALA A 81 12.27 5.69 34.72
N GLU A 82 13.35 6.16 35.35
CA GLU A 82 14.71 5.63 35.17
C GLU A 82 14.85 4.20 35.71
N GLU A 83 14.27 3.92 36.87
CA GLU A 83 14.26 2.58 37.46
C GLU A 83 13.44 1.60 36.60
N ALA A 84 12.26 2.04 36.13
CA ALA A 84 11.44 1.25 35.22
C ALA A 84 12.18 0.95 33.90
N LEU A 85 12.85 1.95 33.33
CA LEU A 85 13.63 1.80 32.10
C LEU A 85 14.81 0.84 32.28
N THR A 86 15.57 0.98 33.37
CA THR A 86 16.72 0.12 33.66
C THR A 86 16.30 -1.35 33.73
N ARG A 87 15.24 -1.65 34.50
CA ARG A 87 14.71 -3.01 34.63
C ARG A 87 14.17 -3.57 33.31
N CYS A 88 13.49 -2.75 32.52
CA CYS A 88 13.00 -3.14 31.20
C CYS A 88 14.17 -3.46 30.25
N SER A 89 15.23 -2.66 30.31
CA SER A 89 16.43 -2.83 29.49
C SER A 89 17.20 -4.10 29.86
N GLU A 90 17.36 -4.39 31.16
CA GLU A 90 17.99 -5.63 31.64
C GLU A 90 17.29 -6.88 31.11
N LYS A 91 15.95 -6.94 31.24
CA LYS A 91 15.14 -8.02 30.68
C LYS A 91 15.29 -8.11 29.16
N THR A 92 15.23 -6.98 28.46
CA THR A 92 15.36 -6.91 27.00
C THR A 92 16.70 -7.46 26.53
N ILE A 93 17.81 -7.07 27.18
CA ILE A 93 19.15 -7.55 26.86
C ILE A 93 19.26 -9.06 27.12
N ALA A 94 18.72 -9.54 28.25
CA ALA A 94 18.71 -10.96 28.58
C ALA A 94 17.98 -11.79 27.52
N VAL A 95 16.79 -11.35 27.09
CA VAL A 95 16.00 -11.98 26.04
C VAL A 95 16.75 -11.95 24.70
N ILE A 96 17.28 -10.81 24.26
CA ILE A 96 18.02 -10.71 22.99
C ILE A 96 19.23 -11.64 22.98
N ASN A 97 20.02 -11.67 24.06
CA ASN A 97 21.20 -12.53 24.15
C ASN A 97 20.84 -14.01 24.11
N LEU A 98 19.75 -14.40 24.78
CA LEU A 98 19.22 -15.75 24.70
C LEU A 98 18.80 -16.10 23.27
N LEU A 99 18.03 -15.24 22.60
CA LEU A 99 17.55 -15.49 21.23
C LEU A 99 18.73 -15.67 20.27
N LYS A 100 19.77 -14.85 20.39
CA LYS A 100 21.04 -15.02 19.65
C LYS A 100 21.70 -16.38 19.93
N SER A 101 21.73 -16.82 21.19
CA SER A 101 22.29 -18.13 21.56
C SER A 101 21.50 -19.31 20.98
N LEU A 102 20.21 -19.11 20.67
CA LEU A 102 19.36 -20.06 19.98
C LEU A 102 19.50 -20.01 18.44
N GLY A 103 20.39 -19.15 17.92
CA GLY A 103 20.68 -19.03 16.49
C GLY A 103 19.80 -18.03 15.75
N ILE A 104 19.04 -17.18 16.46
CA ILE A 104 18.22 -16.14 15.83
C ILE A 104 19.11 -14.95 15.46
N SER A 105 19.09 -14.56 14.19
CA SER A 105 19.86 -13.44 13.65
C SER A 105 19.33 -12.10 14.16
N GLU A 106 20.20 -11.10 14.27
CA GLU A 106 19.77 -9.72 14.57
C GLU A 106 18.82 -9.14 13.51
N GLU A 107 18.96 -9.57 12.26
CA GLU A 107 18.08 -9.11 11.18
C GLU A 107 16.63 -9.57 11.37
N ASP A 108 16.44 -10.68 12.07
CA ASP A 108 15.16 -11.31 12.38
C ASP A 108 14.54 -10.74 13.67
N MET A 109 15.21 -9.79 14.34
CA MET A 109 14.74 -9.15 15.56
C MET A 109 14.44 -7.66 15.29
N LYS A 110 13.19 -7.25 15.44
CA LYS A 110 12.73 -5.88 15.18
C LYS A 110 11.96 -5.33 16.38
N THR A 111 12.37 -4.17 16.87
CA THR A 111 11.57 -3.43 17.86
C THR A 111 10.22 -3.06 17.23
N SER A 112 9.12 -3.46 17.87
CA SER A 112 7.78 -3.09 17.44
C SER A 112 7.38 -1.73 18.01
N TYR A 113 7.57 -1.58 19.32
CA TYR A 113 7.30 -0.34 20.03
C TYR A 113 8.08 -0.30 21.34
N PHE A 114 8.21 0.91 21.88
CA PHE A 114 8.81 1.15 23.19
C PHE A 114 8.09 2.33 23.84
N TYR A 115 7.61 2.13 25.07
CA TYR A 115 6.84 3.11 25.82
C TYR A 115 7.31 3.19 27.27
N VAL A 116 7.23 4.39 27.85
CA VAL A 116 7.36 4.60 29.29
C VAL A 116 6.22 5.49 29.72
N TYR A 117 5.44 5.06 30.71
CA TYR A 117 4.31 5.83 31.21
C TYR A 117 4.20 5.77 32.74
N PRO A 118 3.69 6.84 33.37
CA PRO A 118 3.38 6.82 34.79
C PRO A 118 2.20 5.88 35.09
N VAL A 119 2.28 5.23 36.24
CA VAL A 119 1.18 4.45 36.82
C VAL A 119 0.50 5.32 37.86
N TYR A 120 -0.81 5.52 37.71
CA TYR A 120 -1.61 6.36 38.59
C TYR A 120 -2.45 5.52 39.55
N ASP A 121 -2.51 5.96 40.80
CA ASP A 121 -3.61 5.66 41.71
C ASP A 121 -4.77 6.60 41.39
N TRP A 122 -5.85 6.02 40.88
CA TRP A 122 -7.08 6.72 40.51
C TRP A 122 -8.07 6.87 41.67
N GLU A 123 -7.84 6.20 42.80
CA GLU A 123 -8.65 6.36 44.01
C GLU A 123 -8.28 7.64 44.77
N ALA A 124 -7.01 8.07 44.64
CA ALA A 124 -6.55 9.37 45.11
C ALA A 124 -7.26 10.53 44.39
N LYS A 125 -7.62 11.58 45.15
CA LYS A 125 -8.21 12.81 44.61
C LYS A 125 -7.33 14.01 44.99
N PRO A 126 -6.58 14.61 44.05
CA PRO A 126 -6.44 14.24 42.64
C PRO A 126 -5.63 12.93 42.43
N PRO A 127 -5.71 12.27 41.26
CA PRO A 127 -4.93 11.07 40.95
C PRO A 127 -3.45 11.31 41.18
N LYS A 128 -2.78 10.32 41.79
CA LYS A 128 -1.37 10.43 42.18
C LYS A 128 -0.54 9.39 41.44
N ILE A 129 0.63 9.79 40.96
CA ILE A 129 1.61 8.85 40.40
C ILE A 129 2.12 7.97 41.55
N ILE A 130 2.02 6.65 41.37
CA ILE A 130 2.50 5.64 42.32
C ILE A 130 3.71 4.85 41.79
N GLY A 131 4.06 5.06 40.52
CA GLY A 131 5.23 4.46 39.90
C GLY A 131 5.28 4.74 38.41
N TYR A 132 6.16 4.03 37.73
CA TYR A 132 6.34 4.07 36.28
C TYR A 132 6.45 2.67 35.73
N GLU A 133 6.00 2.49 34.50
CA GLU A 133 6.14 1.26 33.73
C GLU A 133 6.77 1.57 32.39
N ALA A 134 7.79 0.79 32.03
CA ALA A 134 8.44 0.79 30.74
C ALA A 134 8.14 -0.53 30.03
N GLN A 135 7.66 -0.45 28.80
CA GLN A 135 7.36 -1.59 27.94
C GLN A 135 8.23 -1.56 26.70
N TYR A 136 8.82 -2.69 26.35
CA TYR A 136 9.58 -2.88 25.13
C TYR A 136 9.04 -4.11 24.40
N SER A 137 8.54 -3.93 23.18
CA SER A 137 8.08 -5.02 22.33
C SER A 137 9.09 -5.35 21.26
N LEU A 138 9.45 -6.63 21.16
CA LEU A 138 10.34 -7.19 20.16
C LEU A 138 9.58 -8.20 19.30
N ASN A 139 9.48 -7.93 18.01
CA ASN A 139 9.04 -8.90 17.02
C ASN A 139 10.23 -9.74 16.55
N VAL A 140 10.05 -11.06 16.55
CA VAL A 140 11.10 -12.02 16.26
C VAL A 140 10.62 -12.98 15.17
N ILE A 141 11.39 -13.12 14.10
CA ILE A 141 11.16 -14.11 13.05
C ILE A 141 11.94 -15.39 13.40
N VAL A 142 11.22 -16.49 13.55
CA VAL A 142 11.78 -17.82 13.73
C VAL A 142 11.60 -18.58 12.42
N ARG A 143 12.73 -18.85 11.74
CA ARG A 143 12.75 -19.49 10.42
C ARG A 143 12.52 -20.99 10.47
N ASP A 144 12.86 -21.64 11.59
CA ASP A 144 12.51 -23.02 11.83
C ASP A 144 11.29 -23.10 12.75
N ILE A 145 10.11 -23.25 12.15
CA ILE A 145 8.83 -23.35 12.85
C ILE A 145 8.85 -24.44 13.94
N SER A 146 9.59 -25.53 13.75
CA SER A 146 9.65 -26.62 14.74
C SER A 146 10.32 -26.20 16.05
N THR A 147 11.17 -25.16 16.00
CA THR A 147 11.87 -24.62 17.18
C THR A 147 11.08 -23.54 17.91
N ALA A 148 9.96 -23.07 17.34
CA ALA A 148 9.20 -21.93 17.84
C ALA A 148 8.77 -22.09 19.30
N GLY A 149 8.24 -23.25 19.68
CA GLY A 149 7.84 -23.52 21.07
C GLY A 149 9.01 -23.42 22.05
N LYS A 150 10.18 -23.95 21.66
CA LYS A 150 11.41 -23.83 22.45
C LYS A 150 11.87 -22.38 22.56
N VAL A 151 11.82 -21.61 21.47
CA VAL A 151 12.17 -20.18 21.48
C VAL A 151 11.27 -19.41 22.45
N ILE A 152 9.96 -19.64 22.38
CA ILE A 152 8.96 -19.01 23.25
C ILE A 152 9.24 -19.35 24.72
N ASP A 153 9.40 -20.63 25.05
CA ASP A 153 9.64 -21.08 26.42
C ASP A 153 10.91 -20.47 27.02
N ASN A 154 11.99 -20.39 26.23
CA ASN A 154 13.24 -19.82 26.70
C ASN A 154 13.11 -18.30 26.84
N ALA A 155 12.46 -17.60 25.91
CA ALA A 155 12.27 -16.14 25.99
C ALA A 155 11.51 -15.74 27.26
N VAL A 156 10.46 -16.48 27.63
CA VAL A 156 9.73 -16.28 28.89
C VAL A 156 10.65 -16.49 30.09
N LYS A 157 11.45 -17.56 30.11
CA LYS A 157 12.43 -17.81 31.19
C LYS A 157 13.51 -16.74 31.30
N ALA A 158 13.85 -16.07 30.20
CA ALA A 158 14.84 -14.99 30.17
C ALA A 158 14.28 -13.61 30.52
N GLY A 159 12.96 -13.48 30.68
CA GLY A 159 12.33 -12.24 31.16
C GLY A 159 11.32 -11.60 30.20
N ALA A 160 10.88 -12.29 29.14
CA ALA A 160 9.71 -11.84 28.39
C ALA A 160 8.45 -12.02 29.27
N ASP A 161 7.75 -10.92 29.55
CA ASP A 161 6.57 -10.91 30.44
C ASP A 161 5.28 -11.23 29.69
N ARG A 162 5.22 -10.94 28.39
CA ARG A 162 4.04 -11.17 27.54
C ARG A 162 4.44 -11.70 26.17
N ILE A 163 3.54 -12.51 25.61
CA ILE A 163 3.55 -12.94 24.21
C ILE A 163 2.28 -12.36 23.58
N ASP A 164 2.43 -11.33 22.76
CA ASP A 164 1.29 -10.56 22.26
C ASP A 164 0.70 -11.13 20.95
N GLY A 165 1.39 -12.08 20.32
CA GLY A 165 0.89 -12.76 19.13
C GLY A 165 1.89 -13.74 18.53
N ILE A 166 1.35 -14.74 17.85
CA ILE A 166 2.10 -15.72 17.06
C ILE A 166 1.45 -15.73 15.68
N THR A 167 2.20 -15.34 14.66
CA THR A 167 1.72 -15.25 13.28
C THR A 167 2.58 -16.12 12.39
N PHE A 168 1.97 -17.09 11.72
CA PHE A 168 2.63 -17.87 10.67
C PHE A 168 2.61 -17.08 9.37
N THR A 169 3.76 -16.93 8.74
CA THR A 169 3.89 -16.15 7.51
C THR A 169 4.92 -16.77 6.57
N LEU A 170 5.14 -16.11 5.44
CA LEU A 170 6.17 -16.45 4.47
C LEU A 170 7.45 -15.67 4.74
N SER A 171 8.59 -16.30 4.46
CA SER A 171 9.84 -15.60 4.26
C SER A 171 9.69 -14.62 3.10
N SER A 172 10.31 -13.45 3.22
CA SER A 172 10.18 -12.37 2.22
C SER A 172 10.54 -12.80 0.79
N GLY A 173 11.53 -13.70 0.65
CA GLY A 173 11.89 -14.28 -0.64
C GLY A 173 10.76 -15.12 -1.25
N LYS A 174 10.21 -16.05 -0.46
CA LYS A 174 9.12 -16.94 -0.89
C LYS A 174 7.81 -16.19 -1.12
N GLU A 175 7.52 -15.18 -0.32
CA GLU A 175 6.37 -14.30 -0.52
C GLU A 175 6.42 -13.62 -1.89
N ASN A 176 7.57 -13.04 -2.26
CA ASN A 176 7.73 -12.39 -3.55
C ASN A 176 7.63 -13.39 -4.72
N GLU A 177 8.21 -14.58 -4.58
CA GLU A 177 8.10 -15.64 -5.58
C GLU A 177 6.64 -16.03 -5.84
N LEU A 178 5.88 -16.31 -4.77
CA LEU A 178 4.48 -16.73 -4.87
C LEU A 178 3.57 -15.60 -5.36
N LYS A 179 3.88 -14.32 -5.05
CA LYS A 179 3.20 -13.17 -5.64
C LYS A 179 3.40 -13.12 -7.16
N MET A 180 4.61 -13.36 -7.64
CA MET A 180 4.88 -13.39 -9.08
C MET A 180 4.20 -14.58 -9.76
N GLU A 181 4.13 -15.72 -9.08
CA GLU A 181 3.37 -16.88 -9.57
C GLU A 181 1.87 -16.58 -9.66
N ALA A 182 1.29 -15.91 -8.66
CA ALA A 182 -0.11 -15.48 -8.71
C ALA A 182 -0.36 -14.49 -9.86
N VAL A 183 0.53 -13.53 -10.08
CA VAL A 183 0.44 -12.60 -11.22
C VAL A 183 0.48 -13.35 -12.55
N LYS A 184 1.40 -14.31 -12.70
CA LYS A 184 1.50 -15.14 -13.90
C LYS A 184 0.19 -15.90 -14.15
N ALA A 185 -0.36 -16.55 -13.12
CA ALA A 185 -1.63 -17.27 -13.21
C ALA A 185 -2.79 -16.33 -13.63
N ALA A 186 -2.85 -15.11 -13.09
CA ALA A 186 -3.87 -14.13 -13.46
C ALA A 186 -3.79 -13.72 -14.94
N VAL A 187 -2.58 -13.52 -15.46
CA VAL A 187 -2.35 -13.20 -16.88
C VAL A 187 -2.74 -14.36 -17.78
N GLU A 188 -2.38 -15.60 -17.41
CA GLU A 188 -2.74 -16.80 -18.16
C GLU A 188 -4.26 -17.01 -18.21
N ASP A 189 -4.96 -16.81 -17.08
CA ASP A 189 -6.41 -16.86 -16.99
C ASP A 189 -7.10 -15.79 -17.86
N ALA A 190 -6.66 -14.52 -17.78
CA ALA A 190 -7.18 -13.45 -18.65
C ALA A 190 -6.99 -13.78 -20.14
N ARG A 191 -5.81 -14.28 -20.51
CA ARG A 191 -5.49 -14.64 -21.90
C ARG A 191 -6.36 -15.80 -22.40
N ALA A 192 -6.57 -16.83 -21.58
CA ALA A 192 -7.40 -17.98 -21.93
C ALA A 192 -8.85 -17.55 -22.18
N LYS A 193 -9.43 -16.74 -21.28
CA LYS A 193 -10.78 -16.16 -21.42
C LYS A 193 -10.89 -15.31 -22.68
N ALA A 194 -9.95 -14.41 -22.92
CA ALA A 194 -9.94 -13.56 -24.11
C ALA A 194 -9.91 -14.39 -25.40
N SER A 195 -9.07 -15.42 -25.45
CA SER A 195 -8.96 -16.30 -26.62
C SER A 195 -10.24 -17.07 -26.90
N ILE A 196 -10.95 -17.54 -25.87
CA ILE A 196 -12.24 -18.24 -26.02
C ILE A 196 -13.28 -17.27 -26.57
N ILE A 197 -13.42 -16.09 -25.96
CA ILE A 197 -14.43 -15.09 -26.36
C ILE A 197 -14.20 -14.63 -27.80
N ALA A 198 -12.96 -14.28 -28.16
CA ALA A 198 -12.63 -13.84 -29.52
C ALA A 198 -12.97 -14.92 -30.56
N LYS A 199 -12.57 -16.17 -30.30
CA LYS A 199 -12.85 -17.30 -31.20
C LYS A 199 -14.36 -17.57 -31.34
N THR A 200 -15.12 -17.52 -30.25
CA THR A 200 -16.58 -17.72 -30.28
C THR A 200 -17.29 -16.62 -31.08
N LEU A 201 -16.74 -15.41 -31.10
CA LEU A 201 -17.28 -14.28 -31.87
C LEU A 201 -16.78 -14.22 -33.33
N GLY A 202 -15.93 -15.15 -33.76
CA GLY A 202 -15.31 -15.11 -35.09
C GLY A 202 -14.33 -13.94 -35.28
N LEU A 203 -13.72 -13.48 -34.18
CA LEU A 203 -12.76 -12.38 -34.15
C LEU A 203 -11.37 -12.87 -33.76
N LYS A 204 -10.34 -12.14 -34.18
CA LYS A 204 -8.94 -12.33 -33.76
C LYS A 204 -8.53 -11.23 -32.79
N ILE A 205 -7.68 -11.58 -31.81
CA ILE A 205 -7.00 -10.60 -30.96
C ILE A 205 -5.85 -9.99 -31.77
N LEU A 206 -5.89 -8.68 -32.03
CA LEU A 206 -4.86 -7.97 -32.79
C LEU A 206 -3.71 -7.49 -31.92
N SER A 207 -4.04 -6.85 -30.80
CA SER A 207 -3.07 -6.30 -29.86
C SER A 207 -3.71 -6.06 -28.48
N ILE A 208 -2.89 -5.70 -27.51
CA ILE A 208 -3.33 -5.26 -26.19
C ILE A 208 -3.35 -3.73 -26.18
N GLU A 209 -4.48 -3.13 -25.81
CA GLU A 209 -4.64 -1.69 -25.65
C GLU A 209 -4.13 -1.22 -24.28
N SER A 210 -4.49 -1.93 -23.22
CA SER A 210 -4.04 -1.61 -21.86
C SER A 210 -3.99 -2.85 -20.97
N ILE A 211 -3.10 -2.78 -19.97
CA ILE A 211 -2.97 -3.77 -18.91
C ILE A 211 -2.99 -3.01 -17.60
N SER A 212 -3.84 -3.45 -16.67
CA SER A 212 -3.86 -2.98 -15.30
C SER A 212 -3.72 -4.17 -14.37
N LEU A 213 -2.65 -4.19 -13.59
CA LEU A 213 -2.51 -5.11 -12.46
C LEU A 213 -3.16 -4.44 -11.25
N SER A 214 -4.36 -4.91 -10.90
CA SER A 214 -4.95 -4.60 -9.60
C SER A 214 -4.24 -5.38 -8.50
N SER A 215 -4.31 -4.85 -7.27
CA SER A 215 -3.61 -5.28 -6.05
C SER A 215 -3.21 -6.76 -5.99
N THR A 216 -1.97 -7.01 -5.58
CA THR A 216 -1.60 -8.27 -4.92
C THR A 216 -2.08 -8.15 -3.48
N GLU A 217 -3.12 -8.88 -3.11
CA GLU A 217 -3.60 -8.84 -1.73
C GLU A 217 -2.63 -9.60 -0.83
N ALA A 218 -2.43 -9.05 0.37
CA ALA A 218 -1.61 -9.67 1.39
C ALA A 218 -2.17 -11.05 1.76
N PRO A 219 -1.31 -11.96 2.24
CA PRO A 219 -1.75 -13.33 2.47
C PRO A 219 -2.87 -13.39 3.50
N THR A 220 -3.99 -14.04 3.15
CA THR A 220 -5.10 -14.25 4.09
C THR A 220 -5.01 -15.66 4.67
N PRO A 221 -5.02 -15.81 6.02
CA PRO A 221 -4.98 -17.13 6.64
C PRO A 221 -6.31 -17.86 6.46
N ILE A 222 -6.25 -19.13 6.05
CA ILE A 222 -7.42 -20.01 5.98
C ILE A 222 -7.54 -20.77 7.31
N PRO A 223 -8.65 -20.64 8.06
CA PRO A 223 -8.83 -21.42 9.28
C PRO A 223 -8.96 -22.91 8.95
N ILE A 224 -7.99 -23.72 9.41
CA ILE A 224 -8.06 -25.18 9.33
C ILE A 224 -8.70 -25.69 10.63
N TYR A 225 -9.96 -26.10 10.58
CA TYR A 225 -10.57 -26.86 11.67
C TYR A 225 -10.09 -28.31 11.58
N LYS A 226 -9.02 -28.66 12.30
CA LYS A 226 -8.67 -30.06 12.58
C LYS A 226 -9.07 -30.39 14.01
N GLU A 227 -9.96 -31.36 14.13
CA GLU A 227 -10.34 -31.98 15.39
C GLU A 227 -9.17 -32.86 15.88
N GLN A 228 -8.20 -32.28 16.58
CA GLN A 228 -7.14 -33.06 17.23
C GLN A 228 -6.91 -32.60 18.66
N VAL A 229 -7.25 -33.50 19.59
CA VAL A 229 -6.90 -33.46 21.00
C VAL A 229 -5.43 -33.91 21.12
N THR A 230 -4.53 -33.02 21.53
CA THR A 230 -3.18 -33.42 21.94
C THR A 230 -2.80 -32.77 23.27
N THR A 231 -2.28 -33.60 24.17
CA THR A 231 -1.89 -33.29 25.56
C THR A 231 -0.50 -32.63 25.66
N ALA A 232 -0.14 -31.76 24.72
CA ALA A 232 1.10 -30.98 24.72
C ALA A 232 0.84 -29.55 25.26
N PRO A 233 1.85 -28.82 25.78
CA PRO A 233 1.70 -27.39 26.02
C PRO A 233 1.30 -26.73 24.70
N ILE A 234 0.16 -26.04 24.72
CA ILE A 234 -0.58 -25.39 23.63
C ILE A 234 -0.03 -25.67 22.21
N PRO A 235 -0.65 -26.57 21.42
CA PRO A 235 -0.20 -26.87 20.07
C PRO A 235 -0.32 -25.65 19.16
N ILE A 236 0.82 -25.20 18.60
CA ILE A 236 0.87 -24.09 17.63
C ILE A 236 0.79 -24.69 16.21
N LEU A 237 -0.32 -24.49 15.51
CA LEU A 237 -0.58 -25.10 14.20
C LEU A 237 -0.61 -24.02 13.10
N PRO A 238 0.18 -24.16 12.02
CA PRO A 238 0.11 -23.25 10.89
C PRO A 238 -1.20 -23.43 10.11
N SER A 239 -1.87 -22.33 9.77
CA SER A 239 -2.91 -22.29 8.74
C SER A 239 -2.28 -22.22 7.35
N GLN A 240 -2.90 -22.84 6.35
CA GLN A 240 -2.56 -22.57 4.95
C GLN A 240 -2.98 -21.14 4.59
N GLY A 241 -2.24 -20.51 3.69
CA GLY A 241 -2.56 -19.19 3.17
C GLY A 241 -2.76 -19.20 1.67
N GLU A 242 -3.41 -18.15 1.18
CA GLU A 242 -3.59 -17.88 -0.25
C GLU A 242 -3.01 -16.50 -0.60
N ILE A 243 -2.36 -16.43 -1.76
CA ILE A 243 -1.95 -15.18 -2.41
C ILE A 243 -2.77 -15.05 -3.69
N THR A 244 -3.41 -13.91 -3.87
CA THR A 244 -4.24 -13.61 -5.03
C THR A 244 -3.65 -12.47 -5.84
N ALA A 245 -3.88 -12.51 -7.15
CA ALA A 245 -3.59 -11.42 -8.06
C ALA A 245 -4.74 -11.27 -9.06
N THR A 246 -5.09 -10.02 -9.38
CA THR A 246 -6.13 -9.73 -10.37
C THR A 246 -5.55 -8.83 -11.44
N VAL A 247 -5.69 -9.22 -12.71
CA VAL A 247 -5.25 -8.43 -13.86
C VAL A 247 -6.44 -8.12 -14.74
N THR A 248 -6.55 -6.87 -15.16
CA THR A 248 -7.50 -6.44 -16.20
C THR A 248 -6.73 -6.15 -17.48
N ILE A 249 -7.10 -6.80 -18.59
CA ILE A 249 -6.49 -6.60 -19.90
C ILE A 249 -7.57 -6.16 -20.88
N VAL A 250 -7.30 -5.07 -21.60
CA VAL A 250 -8.13 -4.61 -22.71
C VAL A 250 -7.45 -5.00 -24.01
N TYR A 251 -8.12 -5.83 -24.80
CA TYR A 251 -7.67 -6.31 -26.10
C TYR A 251 -8.36 -5.54 -27.22
N ILE A 252 -7.65 -5.33 -28.33
CA ILE A 252 -8.22 -4.86 -29.59
C ILE A 252 -8.55 -6.09 -30.44
N LEU A 253 -9.81 -6.22 -30.86
CA LEU A 253 -10.28 -7.30 -31.71
C LEU A 253 -10.43 -6.84 -33.16
N GLY A 254 -10.27 -7.77 -34.10
CA GLY A 254 -10.46 -7.56 -35.53
C GLY A 254 -11.03 -8.78 -36.24
N ALA A 255 -11.43 -8.60 -37.50
CA ALA A 255 -12.00 -9.67 -38.31
C ALA A 255 -10.97 -10.76 -38.64
N GLU A 256 -11.46 -11.99 -38.81
CA GLU A 256 -10.68 -13.10 -39.32
C GLU A 256 -10.46 -12.91 -40.84
N THR A 257 -9.42 -12.16 -41.24
CA THR A 257 -8.94 -12.18 -42.64
C THR A 257 -8.32 -13.53 -42.97
#